data_AF-A0A6A3NMR3-F1
#
_entry.id   AF-A0A6A3NMR3-F1
#
_cell.length_a   1.000
_cell.length_b   1.000
_cell.length_c   1.000
_cell.angle_alpha   90.00
_cell.angle_beta   90.00
_cell.angle_gamma   90.00
#
_symmetry.space_group_name_H-M   'P 1'
#
loop_
_entity.id
_entity.type
_entity.pdbx_description
1 polymer ?
#
loop_
_entity_poly.entity_id
_entity_poly.type
_entity_poly.pdbx_seq_one_letter_code
_entity_poly.pdbx_strand_id
1 'polypeptide(L)'
;MEVMVHRRLLADDGKGVSEHLNETESVFDSVAKKNVTKGLAVRGNFFINVDSAEDGMRSLRSKMESQFFRPLTAYRKPVANDVKAKVPWLTVSEFPPNVGLTTVQELSKQCLMVRLSHLYAVEEHATLSQPATVDFSALFSVKNSVVSEVTELVLTGTKELRAEDERVGLEWKTTDDAYGWSPQSLPVKGTTVVLQAVEVRAFRVCFAKGSAVAVEEGGSDAESKTKAAEVDAKDMDDVDSWEQEDDYSFGAALQDLADLIGLER
;
A
#
# COMPACT_ATOMS: atom_id res chain seq x y z
N MET A 1 14.97 28.85 -7.16
CA MET A 1 13.85 28.16 -6.50
C MET A 1 13.75 28.70 -5.09
N GLU A 2 12.56 29.09 -4.64
CA GLU A 2 12.32 29.53 -3.27
C GLU A 2 11.14 28.74 -2.67
N VAL A 3 11.16 28.49 -1.36
CA VAL A 3 10.11 27.75 -0.64
C VAL A 3 9.78 28.50 0.65
N MET A 4 8.50 28.86 0.82
CA MET A 4 8.00 29.48 2.04
C MET A 4 7.72 28.40 3.09
N VAL A 5 8.50 28.37 4.17
CA VAL A 5 8.47 27.28 5.16
C VAL A 5 7.54 27.50 6.35
N HIS A 6 7.23 28.76 6.67
CA HIS A 6 6.35 29.15 7.78
C HIS A 6 5.87 30.59 7.60
N ARG A 7 4.71 30.95 8.15
CA ARG A 7 4.11 32.28 8.05
C ARG A 7 3.60 32.74 9.41
N ARG A 8 3.75 34.04 9.69
CA ARG A 8 3.15 34.73 10.83
C ARG A 8 2.65 36.09 10.38
N LEU A 9 1.39 36.38 10.65
CA LEU A 9 0.71 37.64 10.33
C LEU A 9 0.20 38.27 11.63
N LEU A 10 0.22 39.60 11.69
CA LEU A 10 -0.29 40.38 12.83
C LEU A 10 -1.66 41.00 12.57
N ALA A 11 -2.17 40.84 11.35
CA ALA A 11 -3.49 41.31 10.94
C ALA A 11 -4.28 40.16 10.33
N ASP A 12 -5.60 40.20 10.54
CA ASP A 12 -6.58 39.37 9.84
C ASP A 12 -6.74 39.84 8.39
N ASP A 13 -7.07 38.92 7.50
CA ASP A 13 -7.23 39.18 6.07
C ASP A 13 -8.69 39.53 5.67
N GLY A 14 -9.61 39.56 6.63
CA GLY A 14 -11.02 39.88 6.42
C GLY A 14 -11.79 38.78 5.69
N LYS A 15 -11.29 37.54 5.64
CA LYS A 15 -11.93 36.41 4.94
C LYS A 15 -12.80 35.52 5.83
N GLY A 16 -13.03 35.93 7.07
CA GLY A 16 -14.06 35.36 7.95
C GLY A 16 -13.53 34.64 9.20
N VAL A 17 -12.22 34.42 9.30
CA VAL A 17 -11.61 33.82 10.51
C VAL A 17 -11.58 34.83 11.67
N SER A 18 -11.45 36.13 11.37
CA SER A 18 -11.43 37.21 12.37
C SER A 18 -10.28 37.12 13.38
N GLU A 19 -9.20 36.44 13.02
CA GLU A 19 -7.99 36.28 13.81
C GLU A 19 -6.77 36.34 12.89
N HIS A 20 -5.71 36.97 13.35
CA HIS A 20 -4.44 36.99 12.61
C HIS A 20 -3.76 35.61 12.67
N LEU A 21 -3.00 35.24 11.63
CA LEU A 21 -2.19 34.01 11.62
C LEU A 21 -0.97 34.16 12.55
N ASN A 22 -1.17 34.04 13.86
CA ASN A 22 -0.13 34.25 14.89
C ASN A 22 -0.13 33.11 15.90
N GLU A 23 0.14 31.91 15.42
CA GLU A 23 0.11 30.70 16.24
C GLU A 23 1.16 30.76 17.36
N THR A 24 0.73 30.37 18.55
CA THR A 24 1.57 30.32 19.75
C THR A 24 1.43 28.98 20.46
N GLU A 25 2.51 28.54 21.10
CA GLU A 25 2.53 27.36 21.95
C GLU A 25 2.79 27.75 23.41
N SER A 26 2.19 27.02 24.35
CA SER A 26 2.47 27.17 25.77
C SER A 26 3.37 26.03 26.23
N VAL A 27 4.59 26.36 26.65
CA VAL A 27 5.63 25.40 27.04
C VAL A 27 6.00 25.61 28.51
N PHE A 28 6.18 24.51 29.26
CA PHE A 28 6.66 24.59 30.64
C PHE A 28 8.15 24.92 30.67
N ASP A 29 8.48 26.07 31.26
CA ASP A 29 9.87 26.46 31.50
C ASP A 29 10.34 25.83 32.81
N SER A 30 11.26 24.86 32.72
CA SER A 30 11.80 24.13 33.87
C SER A 30 12.64 25.00 34.80
N VAL A 31 13.23 26.08 34.29
CA VAL A 31 14.05 27.03 35.07
C VAL A 31 13.15 27.99 35.84
N ALA A 32 12.18 28.58 35.14
CA ALA A 32 11.23 29.52 35.74
C ALA A 32 10.06 28.82 36.48
N LYS A 33 9.97 27.49 36.40
CA LYS A 33 8.90 26.64 36.95
C LYS A 33 7.49 27.15 36.61
N LYS A 34 7.31 27.68 35.39
CA LYS A 34 6.04 28.27 34.93
C LYS A 34 5.80 27.99 33.46
N ASN A 35 4.53 28.00 33.06
CA ASN A 35 4.17 27.98 31.64
C ASN A 35 4.48 29.33 31.00
N VAL A 36 5.16 29.30 29.85
CA VAL A 36 5.48 30.48 29.05
C VAL A 36 4.91 30.28 27.66
N THR A 37 4.16 31.27 27.18
CA THR A 37 3.65 31.29 25.80
C THR A 37 4.71 31.87 24.86
N LYS A 38 5.01 31.14 23.79
CA LYS A 38 5.98 31.52 22.76
C LYS A 38 5.36 31.34 21.37
N GLY A 39 5.95 31.93 20.34
CA GLY A 39 5.52 31.68 18.96
C GLY A 39 5.74 30.22 18.57
N LEU A 40 4.85 29.67 17.75
CA LEU A 40 4.94 28.27 17.30
C LEU A 40 6.29 28.00 16.61
N ALA A 41 6.95 26.91 17.01
CA ALA A 41 8.15 26.42 16.37
C ALA A 41 7.81 25.18 15.52
N VAL A 42 8.02 25.27 14.21
CA VAL A 42 7.80 24.15 13.28
C VAL A 42 9.13 23.49 12.89
N ARG A 43 9.10 22.18 12.66
CA ARG A 43 10.22 21.40 12.15
C ARG A 43 9.77 20.61 10.92
N GLY A 44 10.54 20.68 9.86
CA GLY A 44 10.29 19.94 8.62
C GLY A 44 11.60 19.53 7.95
N ASN A 45 11.48 18.70 6.91
CA ASN A 45 12.59 18.26 6.07
C ASN A 45 12.31 18.66 4.62
N PHE A 46 13.36 19.04 3.90
CA PHE A 46 13.30 19.32 2.46
C PHE A 46 14.32 18.45 1.74
N PHE A 47 13.94 17.92 0.60
CA PHE A 47 14.81 17.11 -0.26
C PHE A 47 15.03 17.84 -1.57
N ILE A 48 16.29 18.07 -1.92
CA ILE A 48 16.68 18.63 -3.21
C ILE A 48 17.44 17.53 -3.95
N ASN A 49 16.94 17.14 -5.11
CA ASN A 49 17.59 16.19 -6.00
C ASN A 49 18.06 16.94 -7.26
N VAL A 50 19.30 16.70 -7.66
CA VAL A 50 19.88 17.24 -8.91
C VAL A 50 20.40 16.04 -9.69
N ASP A 51 19.95 15.90 -10.93
CA ASP A 51 20.34 14.83 -11.84
C ASP A 51 20.36 15.37 -13.28
N SER A 52 20.70 14.53 -14.26
CA SER A 52 20.60 14.87 -15.68
C SER A 52 19.15 15.15 -16.10
N ALA A 53 18.98 15.82 -17.24
CA ALA A 53 17.64 16.09 -17.79
C ALA A 53 16.85 14.80 -18.09
N GLU A 54 17.54 13.72 -18.45
CA GLU A 54 16.95 12.41 -18.77
C GLU A 54 16.53 11.65 -17.51
N ASP A 55 17.31 11.77 -16.42
CA ASP A 55 17.15 10.96 -15.21
C ASP A 55 16.55 11.70 -14.00
N GLY A 56 16.39 13.03 -14.08
CA GLY A 56 15.89 13.87 -12.99
C GLY A 56 14.56 13.37 -12.42
N MET A 57 13.63 13.00 -13.30
CA MET A 57 12.32 12.50 -12.88
C MET A 57 12.42 11.10 -12.27
N ARG A 58 13.29 10.22 -12.79
CA ARG A 58 13.54 8.91 -12.15
C ARG A 58 14.00 9.08 -10.72
N SER A 59 15.05 9.89 -10.48
CA SER A 59 15.57 10.09 -9.12
C SER A 59 14.52 10.70 -8.19
N LEU A 60 13.63 11.57 -8.70
CA LEU A 60 12.57 12.15 -7.90
C LEU A 60 11.50 11.10 -7.55
N ARG A 61 10.92 10.44 -8.55
CA ARG A 61 9.81 9.49 -8.39
C ARG A 61 10.21 8.28 -7.54
N SER A 62 11.40 7.71 -7.75
CA SER A 62 11.85 6.51 -7.04
C SER A 62 12.12 6.74 -5.56
N LYS A 63 12.42 7.98 -5.15
CA LYS A 63 12.70 8.34 -3.75
C LYS A 63 11.51 8.96 -3.04
N MET A 64 10.56 9.51 -3.80
CA MET A 64 9.42 10.26 -3.26
C MET A 64 8.65 9.45 -2.22
N GLU A 65 8.31 8.20 -2.53
CA GLU A 65 7.51 7.38 -1.61
C GLU A 65 8.24 7.13 -0.27
N SER A 66 9.50 6.68 -0.31
CA SER A 66 10.27 6.42 0.92
C SER A 66 10.65 7.67 1.70
N GLN A 67 10.73 8.83 1.05
CA GLN A 67 11.07 10.10 1.70
C GLN A 67 9.88 10.74 2.40
N PHE A 68 8.69 10.69 1.78
CA PHE A 68 7.48 11.34 2.31
C PHE A 68 6.61 10.39 3.14
N PHE A 69 6.61 9.09 2.85
CA PHE A 69 5.83 8.07 3.55
C PHE A 69 6.73 7.14 4.36
N ARG A 70 7.40 7.70 5.39
CA ARG A 70 8.22 6.90 6.30
C ARG A 70 7.30 6.12 7.26
N PRO A 71 7.40 4.79 7.34
CA PRO A 71 6.56 4.01 8.22
C PRO A 71 6.84 4.37 9.69
N LEU A 72 5.80 4.38 10.52
CA LEU A 72 5.96 4.49 11.96
C LEU A 72 6.60 3.19 12.46
N THR A 73 7.82 3.28 12.98
CA THR A 73 8.51 2.15 13.60
C THR A 73 8.33 2.21 15.11
N ALA A 74 7.64 1.21 15.67
CA ALA A 74 7.56 1.02 17.11
C ALA A 74 8.58 -0.06 17.54
N TYR A 75 9.32 0.22 18.60
CA TYR A 75 10.27 -0.72 19.19
C TYR A 75 9.83 -1.04 20.61
N ARG A 76 9.90 -2.31 21.00
CA ARG A 76 9.75 -2.72 22.39
C ARG A 76 11.09 -3.18 22.95
N LYS A 77 11.29 -2.98 24.26
CA LYS A 77 12.47 -3.54 24.95
C LYS A 77 12.51 -5.06 24.73
N PRO A 78 13.68 -5.66 24.44
CA PRO A 78 13.80 -7.10 24.33
C PRO A 78 13.33 -7.75 25.63
N VAL A 79 12.31 -8.61 25.53
CA VAL A 79 11.85 -9.46 26.63
C VAL A 79 12.48 -10.82 26.40
N ALA A 80 13.06 -11.42 27.44
CA ALA A 80 13.56 -12.79 27.39
C ALA A 80 12.36 -13.74 27.23
N ASN A 81 11.96 -14.00 26.00
CA ASN A 81 10.88 -14.91 25.64
C ASN A 81 11.31 -15.68 24.40
N ASP A 82 11.06 -16.99 24.38
CA ASP A 82 11.27 -17.88 23.23
C ASP A 82 10.26 -17.63 22.08
N VAL A 83 9.45 -16.58 22.19
CA VAL A 83 8.43 -16.21 21.21
C VAL A 83 9.14 -15.61 20.00
N LYS A 84 9.38 -16.46 18.99
CA LYS A 84 9.75 -16.02 17.65
C LYS A 84 8.71 -14.99 17.18
N ALA A 85 9.18 -13.90 16.57
CA ALA A 85 8.28 -12.92 15.96
C ALA A 85 7.30 -13.65 15.04
N LYS A 86 5.99 -13.42 15.22
CA LYS A 86 4.97 -14.02 14.36
C LYS A 86 5.29 -13.60 12.91
N VAL A 87 5.45 -14.59 12.03
CA VAL A 87 5.65 -14.33 10.60
C VAL A 87 4.38 -13.66 10.09
N PRO A 88 4.46 -12.55 9.34
CA PRO A 88 3.28 -11.92 8.75
C PRO A 88 2.48 -12.93 7.94
N TRP A 89 1.15 -12.93 8.10
CA TRP A 89 0.27 -13.83 7.34
C TRP A 89 0.32 -13.54 5.83
N LEU A 90 0.65 -12.30 5.47
CA LEU A 90 0.86 -11.81 4.11
C LEU A 90 2.31 -11.39 3.91
N THR A 91 2.95 -11.95 2.89
CA THR A 91 4.24 -11.48 2.38
C THR A 91 4.02 -10.83 1.01
N VAL A 92 4.64 -9.68 0.78
CA VAL A 92 4.54 -8.93 -0.47
C VAL A 92 5.89 -8.97 -1.17
N SER A 93 5.92 -9.37 -2.44
CA SER A 93 7.13 -9.31 -3.27
C SER A 93 7.39 -7.88 -3.77
N GLU A 94 8.52 -7.66 -4.43
CA GLU A 94 8.87 -6.32 -4.92
C GLU A 94 7.92 -5.87 -6.04
N PHE A 95 7.44 -4.63 -5.93
CA PHE A 95 6.64 -3.99 -6.96
C PHE A 95 7.53 -3.62 -8.17
N PRO A 96 6.96 -3.55 -9.40
CA PRO A 96 7.65 -2.94 -10.51
C PRO A 96 8.13 -1.51 -10.16
N PRO A 97 9.30 -1.07 -10.65
CA PRO A 97 9.92 0.20 -10.25
C PRO A 97 9.12 1.45 -10.65
N ASN A 98 8.12 1.31 -11.51
CA ASN A 98 7.19 2.35 -11.95
C ASN A 98 5.79 2.23 -11.32
N VAL A 99 5.59 1.34 -10.35
CA VAL A 99 4.34 1.16 -9.61
C VAL A 99 4.57 1.40 -8.12
N GLY A 100 3.74 2.27 -7.53
CA GLY A 100 3.72 2.53 -6.09
C GLY A 100 2.46 2.01 -5.42
N LEU A 101 2.56 1.70 -4.13
CA LEU A 101 1.46 1.23 -3.31
C LEU A 101 0.87 2.40 -2.51
N THR A 102 -0.22 2.96 -3.02
CA THR A 102 -0.81 4.17 -2.41
C THR A 102 -1.67 3.85 -1.20
N THR A 103 -2.33 2.70 -1.18
CA THR A 103 -3.22 2.33 -0.07
C THR A 103 -3.31 0.81 0.07
N VAL A 104 -3.23 0.35 1.31
CA VAL A 104 -3.67 -0.99 1.73
C VAL A 104 -4.63 -0.80 2.90
N GLN A 105 -5.78 -1.44 2.79
CA GLN A 105 -6.79 -1.44 3.85
C GLN A 105 -7.39 -2.84 3.98
N GLU A 106 -7.50 -3.34 5.20
CA GLU A 106 -8.26 -4.57 5.48
C GLU A 106 -9.76 -4.29 5.29
N LEU A 107 -10.41 -5.06 4.41
CA LEU A 107 -11.87 -5.02 4.26
C LEU A 107 -12.52 -6.15 5.08
N SER A 108 -11.89 -7.31 5.09
CA SER A 108 -12.27 -8.47 5.90
C SER A 108 -11.03 -9.32 6.16
N LYS A 109 -11.17 -10.37 6.99
CA LYS A 109 -10.08 -11.33 7.30
C LYS A 109 -9.44 -11.98 6.07
N GLN A 110 -10.14 -11.97 4.94
CA GLN A 110 -9.73 -12.65 3.71
C GLN A 110 -9.63 -11.68 2.53
N CYS A 111 -9.93 -10.39 2.69
CA CYS A 111 -9.94 -9.44 1.58
C CYS A 111 -9.30 -8.11 1.95
N LEU A 112 -8.46 -7.61 1.04
CA LEU A 112 -7.78 -6.32 1.15
C LEU A 112 -8.25 -5.38 0.04
N MET A 113 -8.41 -4.11 0.36
CA MET A 113 -8.44 -3.04 -0.62
C MET A 113 -7.01 -2.58 -0.90
N VAL A 114 -6.61 -2.59 -2.16
CA VAL A 114 -5.29 -2.16 -2.62
C VAL A 114 -5.46 -1.06 -3.66
N ARG A 115 -4.75 0.05 -3.53
CA ARG A 115 -4.63 1.07 -4.58
C ARG A 115 -3.21 1.11 -5.10
N LEU A 116 -3.07 0.93 -6.40
CA LEU A 116 -1.81 1.00 -7.12
C LEU A 116 -1.78 2.26 -7.97
N SER A 117 -0.64 2.93 -7.99
CA SER A 117 -0.41 4.13 -8.80
C SER A 117 0.79 3.94 -9.70
N HIS A 118 0.67 4.28 -10.98
CA HIS A 118 1.82 4.41 -11.85
C HIS A 118 2.57 5.70 -11.51
N LEU A 119 3.86 5.59 -11.21
CA LEU A 119 4.63 6.69 -10.64
C LEU A 119 5.03 7.75 -11.67
N TYR A 120 5.09 7.38 -12.95
CA TYR A 120 5.59 8.23 -14.03
C TYR A 120 4.49 8.71 -14.96
N ALA A 121 4.64 9.93 -15.47
CA ALA A 121 3.85 10.48 -16.56
C ALA A 121 4.40 10.08 -17.93
N VAL A 122 3.59 10.30 -18.96
CA VAL A 122 3.96 10.04 -20.36
C VAL A 122 5.24 10.82 -20.68
N GLU A 123 6.20 10.13 -21.29
CA GLU A 123 7.49 10.71 -21.70
C GLU A 123 8.39 11.29 -20.57
N GLU A 124 8.09 11.02 -19.28
CA GLU A 124 8.99 11.39 -18.16
C GLU A 124 10.30 10.59 -18.13
N HIS A 125 10.29 9.34 -18.61
CA HIS A 125 11.48 8.47 -18.68
C HIS A 125 11.31 7.42 -19.77
N ALA A 126 12.38 7.12 -20.52
CA ALA A 126 12.32 6.25 -21.71
C ALA A 126 11.68 4.88 -21.43
N THR A 127 12.01 4.27 -20.28
CA THR A 127 11.55 2.91 -19.91
C THR A 127 10.51 2.88 -18.80
N LEU A 128 10.50 3.86 -17.89
CA LEU A 128 9.69 3.81 -16.67
C LEU A 128 8.32 4.49 -16.85
N SER A 129 8.16 5.27 -17.91
CA SER A 129 6.87 5.82 -18.34
C SER A 129 6.03 4.83 -19.14
N GLN A 130 6.57 3.66 -19.48
CA GLN A 130 5.86 2.62 -20.23
C GLN A 130 4.85 1.88 -19.33
N PRO A 131 3.80 1.26 -19.89
CA PRO A 131 2.79 0.56 -19.11
C PRO A 131 3.39 -0.52 -18.20
N ALA A 132 2.95 -0.57 -16.95
CA ALA A 132 3.42 -1.53 -15.96
C ALA A 132 2.42 -2.67 -15.78
N THR A 133 2.89 -3.92 -15.78
CA THR A 133 2.04 -5.09 -15.50
C THR A 133 2.28 -5.57 -14.08
N VAL A 134 1.20 -5.82 -13.34
CA VAL A 134 1.22 -6.35 -11.97
C VAL A 134 0.37 -7.61 -11.92
N ASP A 135 0.92 -8.69 -11.38
CA ASP A 135 0.18 -9.91 -11.10
C ASP A 135 0.01 -10.09 -9.58
N PHE A 136 -1.23 -10.04 -9.11
CA PHE A 136 -1.55 -10.11 -7.69
C PHE A 136 -1.21 -11.47 -7.08
N SER A 137 -1.27 -12.57 -7.84
CA SER A 137 -0.89 -13.90 -7.35
C SER A 137 0.61 -14.04 -7.07
N ALA A 138 1.45 -13.41 -7.89
CA ALA A 138 2.89 -13.37 -7.66
C ALA A 138 3.29 -12.29 -6.63
N LEU A 139 2.51 -11.22 -6.55
CA LEU A 139 2.75 -10.10 -5.64
C LEU A 139 2.45 -10.48 -4.19
N PHE A 140 1.32 -11.13 -3.94
CA PHE A 140 0.84 -11.45 -2.60
C PHE A 140 0.98 -12.95 -2.31
N SER A 141 1.90 -13.29 -1.41
CA SER A 141 2.09 -14.64 -0.91
C SER A 141 1.51 -14.78 0.49
N VAL A 142 0.48 -15.62 0.63
CA VAL A 142 -0.18 -15.89 1.91
C VAL A 142 0.11 -17.32 2.35
N LYS A 143 0.36 -17.54 3.64
CA LYS A 143 0.57 -18.88 4.17
C LYS A 143 -0.71 -19.71 4.00
N ASN A 144 -0.62 -20.85 3.32
CA ASN A 144 -1.73 -21.80 3.10
C ASN A 144 -2.95 -21.22 2.35
N SER A 145 -2.81 -20.09 1.66
CA SER A 145 -3.88 -19.48 0.86
C SER A 145 -3.31 -18.90 -0.43
N VAL A 146 -4.18 -18.74 -1.42
CA VAL A 146 -3.86 -18.11 -2.71
C VAL A 146 -4.84 -16.99 -2.98
N VAL A 147 -4.45 -16.06 -3.86
CA VAL A 147 -5.38 -15.06 -4.39
C VAL A 147 -6.50 -15.79 -5.13
N SER A 148 -7.73 -15.64 -4.64
CA SER A 148 -8.91 -16.29 -5.20
C SER A 148 -9.64 -15.38 -6.17
N GLU A 149 -9.72 -14.09 -5.85
CA GLU A 149 -10.48 -13.12 -6.62
C GLU A 149 -9.78 -11.76 -6.58
N VAL A 150 -9.72 -11.10 -7.73
CA VAL A 150 -9.34 -9.70 -7.86
C VAL A 150 -10.47 -8.97 -8.56
N THR A 151 -11.10 -8.05 -7.85
CA THR A 151 -12.19 -7.22 -8.38
C THR A 151 -11.73 -5.78 -8.46
N GLU A 152 -11.85 -5.15 -9.62
CA GLU A 152 -11.59 -3.73 -9.74
C GLU A 152 -12.72 -2.90 -9.13
N LEU A 153 -12.36 -1.84 -8.42
CA LEU A 153 -13.27 -0.93 -7.74
C LEU A 153 -13.14 0.47 -8.33
N VAL A 154 -14.16 1.31 -8.12
CA VAL A 154 -13.99 2.75 -8.26
C VAL A 154 -12.92 3.27 -7.30
N LEU A 155 -12.31 4.42 -7.60
CA LEU A 155 -11.20 4.96 -6.82
C LEU A 155 -11.51 5.15 -5.32
N THR A 156 -12.77 5.45 -4.98
CA THR A 156 -13.25 5.56 -3.60
C THR A 156 -13.31 4.22 -2.86
N GLY A 157 -13.26 3.09 -3.57
CA GLY A 157 -13.38 1.74 -3.01
C GLY A 157 -14.80 1.33 -2.63
N THR A 158 -15.82 2.10 -3.00
CA THR A 158 -17.19 1.90 -2.53
C THR A 158 -18.02 0.96 -3.39
N LYS A 159 -17.67 0.77 -4.65
CA LYS A 159 -18.35 -0.13 -5.58
C LYS A 159 -17.36 -0.75 -6.57
N GLU A 160 -17.76 -1.89 -7.14
CA GLU A 160 -17.05 -2.52 -8.25
C GLU A 160 -17.12 -1.63 -9.49
N LEU A 161 -16.01 -1.56 -10.22
CA LEU A 161 -15.95 -0.87 -11.50
C LEU A 161 -16.52 -1.80 -12.56
N ARG A 162 -17.65 -1.43 -13.16
CA ARG A 162 -18.26 -2.20 -14.24
C ARG A 162 -17.90 -1.60 -15.59
N ALA A 163 -17.88 -2.43 -16.64
CA ALA A 163 -17.62 -1.98 -18.00
C ALA A 163 -18.66 -0.97 -18.51
N GLU A 164 -19.85 -0.93 -17.91
CA GLU A 164 -20.85 0.10 -18.19
C GLU A 164 -20.48 1.43 -17.56
N ASP A 165 -19.85 1.46 -16.38
CA ASP A 165 -19.48 2.68 -15.65
C ASP A 165 -18.43 3.50 -16.41
N GLU A 166 -17.51 2.85 -17.14
CA GLU A 166 -16.51 3.54 -17.98
C GLU A 166 -17.13 4.29 -19.17
N ARG A 167 -18.33 3.90 -19.61
CA ARG A 167 -19.01 4.47 -20.77
C ARG A 167 -20.01 5.58 -20.42
N VAL A 168 -20.21 5.88 -19.13
CA VAL A 168 -21.13 6.95 -18.66
C VAL A 168 -20.39 8.26 -18.39
N GLY A 169 -19.18 8.43 -18.93
CA GLY A 169 -18.57 9.75 -19.01
C GLY A 169 -19.43 10.66 -19.87
N LEU A 170 -19.91 11.78 -19.33
CA LEU A 170 -20.56 12.81 -20.14
C LEU A 170 -19.56 13.28 -21.21
N GLU A 171 -19.92 13.13 -22.49
CA GLU A 171 -19.12 13.65 -23.59
C GLU A 171 -19.26 15.17 -23.65
N TRP A 172 -18.21 15.87 -23.23
CA TRP A 172 -18.14 17.32 -23.31
C TRP A 172 -17.50 17.74 -24.62
N LYS A 173 -18.14 18.68 -25.33
CA LYS A 173 -17.53 19.33 -26.48
C LYS A 173 -16.46 20.29 -26.00
N THR A 174 -15.20 19.94 -26.18
CA THR A 174 -14.06 20.82 -25.91
C THR A 174 -13.72 21.64 -27.17
N THR A 175 -13.07 22.78 -26.99
CA THR A 175 -12.61 23.64 -28.08
C THR A 175 -11.40 23.07 -28.82
N ASP A 176 -10.63 22.24 -28.13
CA ASP A 176 -9.51 21.52 -28.72
C ASP A 176 -10.03 20.21 -29.30
N ASP A 177 -9.51 19.85 -30.48
CA ASP A 177 -9.59 18.48 -30.99
C ASP A 177 -8.92 17.62 -29.92
N ALA A 178 -9.74 16.87 -29.17
CA ALA A 178 -9.24 15.99 -28.14
C ALA A 178 -8.15 15.14 -28.77
N TYR A 179 -6.89 15.35 -28.36
CA TYR A 179 -5.80 14.45 -28.71
C TYR A 179 -6.27 13.09 -28.23
N GLY A 180 -6.76 12.27 -29.17
CA GLY A 180 -7.47 11.02 -28.95
C GLY A 180 -6.56 9.90 -28.46
N TRP A 181 -5.62 10.25 -27.59
CA TRP A 181 -4.55 9.40 -27.14
C TRP A 181 -4.48 9.44 -25.62
N SER A 182 -5.58 9.07 -24.98
CA SER A 182 -5.49 8.43 -23.67
C SER A 182 -5.42 6.92 -23.93
N PRO A 183 -4.32 6.23 -23.61
CA PRO A 183 -4.33 4.77 -23.61
C PRO A 183 -5.39 4.32 -22.60
N GLN A 184 -6.46 3.71 -23.09
CA GLN A 184 -7.47 3.11 -22.22
C GLN A 184 -6.87 1.86 -21.59
N SER A 185 -6.87 1.81 -20.27
CA SER A 185 -6.54 0.60 -19.54
C SER A 185 -7.60 -0.45 -19.79
N LEU A 186 -7.17 -1.70 -19.91
CA LEU A 186 -8.09 -2.81 -19.99
C LEU A 186 -8.56 -3.17 -18.57
N PRO A 187 -9.80 -3.67 -18.43
CA PRO A 187 -10.27 -4.25 -17.18
C PRO A 187 -9.32 -5.35 -16.69
N VAL A 188 -9.31 -5.57 -15.38
CA VAL A 188 -8.52 -6.66 -14.77
C VAL A 188 -8.85 -8.02 -15.42
N LYS A 189 -7.81 -8.80 -15.72
CA LYS A 189 -7.96 -10.14 -16.32
C LYS A 189 -7.37 -11.19 -15.39
N GLY A 190 -8.23 -11.91 -14.68
CA GLY A 190 -7.81 -12.85 -13.65
C GLY A 190 -7.14 -12.10 -12.49
N THR A 191 -5.86 -12.41 -12.23
CA THR A 191 -5.05 -11.75 -11.19
C THR A 191 -4.11 -10.69 -11.74
N THR A 192 -4.10 -10.46 -13.06
CA THR A 192 -3.16 -9.55 -13.71
C THR A 192 -3.82 -8.26 -14.16
N VAL A 193 -3.12 -7.15 -13.95
CA VAL A 193 -3.57 -5.81 -14.36
C VAL A 193 -2.43 -5.01 -14.98
N VAL A 194 -2.78 -4.11 -15.90
CA VAL A 194 -1.84 -3.18 -16.55
C VAL A 194 -2.20 -1.76 -16.12
N LEU A 195 -1.21 -1.02 -15.61
CA LEU A 195 -1.33 0.40 -15.28
C LEU A 195 -0.65 1.24 -16.37
N GLN A 196 -1.38 2.21 -16.89
CA GLN A 196 -0.88 3.24 -17.79
C GLN A 196 -0.18 4.35 -17.01
N ALA A 197 0.55 5.22 -17.72
CA ALA A 197 1.23 6.36 -17.10
C ALA A 197 0.25 7.24 -16.30
N VAL A 198 0.64 7.61 -15.07
CA VAL A 198 -0.14 8.36 -14.06
C VAL A 198 -1.45 7.69 -13.62
N GLU A 199 -1.73 6.47 -14.05
CA GLU A 199 -2.98 5.80 -13.72
C GLU A 199 -3.00 5.38 -12.25
N VAL A 200 -4.15 5.57 -11.59
CA VAL A 200 -4.42 5.09 -10.24
C VAL A 200 -5.63 4.18 -10.26
N ARG A 201 -5.43 2.92 -9.87
CA ARG A 201 -6.48 1.90 -9.89
C ARG A 201 -6.67 1.30 -8.50
N ALA A 202 -7.92 0.97 -8.17
CA ALA A 202 -8.31 0.40 -6.89
C ALA A 202 -8.84 -1.02 -7.06
N PHE A 203 -8.43 -1.93 -6.20
CA PHE A 203 -8.77 -3.35 -6.28
C PHE A 203 -9.20 -3.89 -4.92
N ARG A 204 -10.15 -4.81 -4.94
CA ARG A 204 -10.41 -5.76 -3.86
C ARG A 204 -9.70 -7.06 -4.19
N VAL A 205 -8.74 -7.46 -3.36
CA VAL A 205 -8.02 -8.73 -3.50
C VAL A 205 -8.45 -9.65 -2.37
N CYS A 206 -9.06 -10.78 -2.72
CA CYS A 206 -9.51 -11.79 -1.75
C CYS A 206 -8.65 -13.05 -1.84
N PHE A 207 -8.52 -13.74 -0.70
CA PHE A 207 -7.70 -14.92 -0.52
C PHE A 207 -8.56 -16.11 -0.07
N ALA A 208 -8.27 -17.30 -0.59
CA ALA A 208 -8.92 -18.54 -0.18
C ALA A 208 -7.88 -19.68 -0.02
N LYS A 209 -8.25 -20.73 0.71
CA LYS A 209 -7.45 -21.96 0.78
C LYS A 209 -7.25 -22.49 -0.63
N GLY A 210 -6.01 -22.68 -1.04
CA GLY A 210 -5.70 -23.23 -2.36
C GLY A 210 -6.30 -24.63 -2.46
N SER A 211 -7.15 -24.88 -3.46
CA SER A 211 -7.39 -26.26 -3.87
C SER A 211 -6.06 -26.77 -4.42
N ALA A 212 -5.59 -27.91 -3.92
CA ALA A 212 -4.56 -28.64 -4.62
C ALA A 212 -5.13 -28.95 -6.00
N VAL A 213 -4.66 -28.25 -7.03
CA VAL A 213 -4.96 -28.60 -8.41
C VAL A 213 -4.29 -29.96 -8.62
N ALA A 214 -5.09 -31.01 -8.53
CA ALA A 214 -4.72 -32.34 -8.97
C ALA A 214 -4.37 -32.22 -10.45
N VAL A 215 -3.08 -32.28 -10.75
CA VAL A 215 -2.60 -32.54 -12.09
C VAL A 215 -3.00 -33.98 -12.40
N GLU A 216 -4.16 -34.15 -13.04
CA GLU A 216 -4.43 -35.37 -13.79
C GLU A 216 -3.57 -35.32 -15.06
N GLU A 217 -2.35 -35.83 -14.97
CA GLU A 217 -1.62 -36.31 -16.13
C GLU A 217 -1.93 -37.79 -16.31
N GLY A 218 -2.59 -38.08 -17.42
CA GLY A 218 -2.97 -39.42 -17.85
C GLY A 218 -1.77 -40.35 -17.98
N GLY A 219 -2.03 -41.62 -17.67
CA GLY A 219 -1.02 -42.66 -17.65
C GLY A 219 -0.41 -42.98 -19.01
N SER A 220 0.88 -43.34 -18.96
CA SER A 220 1.46 -44.34 -19.83
C SER A 220 2.57 -45.07 -19.07
N ASP A 221 2.48 -46.40 -19.08
CA ASP A 221 3.35 -47.37 -18.42
C ASP A 221 4.85 -47.19 -18.73
N ALA A 222 5.69 -47.25 -17.70
CA ALA A 222 7.03 -47.86 -17.78
C ALA A 222 7.57 -48.16 -16.37
N GLU A 223 7.78 -49.45 -16.10
CA GLU A 223 8.44 -49.98 -14.90
C GLU A 223 9.85 -49.39 -14.72
N SER A 224 10.17 -48.92 -13.51
CA SER A 224 11.50 -49.15 -12.94
C SER A 224 11.46 -49.13 -11.40
N LYS A 225 11.99 -50.21 -10.81
CA LYS A 225 12.17 -50.42 -9.38
C LYS A 225 13.30 -49.55 -8.84
N THR A 226 13.09 -48.82 -7.74
CA THR A 226 14.10 -48.74 -6.66
C THR A 226 13.55 -48.26 -5.31
N LYS A 227 13.74 -49.14 -4.32
CA LYS A 227 13.97 -48.97 -2.86
C LYS A 227 13.16 -47.97 -2.02
N ALA A 228 12.48 -48.58 -1.04
CA ALA A 228 11.91 -47.99 0.16
C ALA A 228 12.93 -47.22 1.03
N ALA A 229 12.48 -46.09 1.58
CA ALA A 229 12.94 -45.52 2.82
C ALA A 229 11.70 -45.27 3.69
N GLU A 230 11.65 -45.99 4.80
CA GLU A 230 10.64 -45.95 5.85
C GLU A 230 10.85 -44.66 6.67
N VAL A 231 9.83 -43.82 6.78
CA VAL A 231 9.79 -42.70 7.72
C VAL A 231 8.46 -42.78 8.47
N ASP A 232 8.60 -42.77 9.80
CA ASP A 232 7.61 -43.02 10.83
C ASP A 232 6.23 -42.39 10.57
N ALA A 233 5.22 -43.25 10.68
CA ALA A 233 3.83 -42.87 10.87
C ALA A 233 3.64 -42.40 12.32
N LYS A 234 3.81 -41.10 12.59
CA LYS A 234 3.35 -40.52 13.86
C LYS A 234 2.88 -39.06 13.87
N ASP A 235 2.86 -38.37 12.73
CA ASP A 235 2.37 -36.98 12.65
C ASP A 235 1.07 -36.86 11.82
N MET A 236 0.09 -37.75 12.04
CA MET A 236 -1.21 -37.74 11.35
C MET A 236 -2.42 -37.58 12.30
N ASP A 237 -2.24 -36.96 13.47
CA ASP A 237 -3.34 -36.60 14.37
C ASP A 237 -3.14 -35.16 14.87
N ASP A 238 -3.43 -34.17 14.02
CA ASP A 238 -3.72 -32.77 14.46
C ASP A 238 -4.42 -31.97 13.34
N VAL A 239 -5.39 -32.61 12.66
CA VAL A 239 -6.07 -32.04 11.48
C VAL A 239 -7.41 -31.37 11.81
N ASP A 240 -7.83 -31.29 13.07
CA ASP A 240 -9.19 -30.83 13.44
C ASP A 240 -9.28 -29.54 14.30
N SER A 241 -8.20 -28.78 14.48
CA SER A 241 -8.20 -27.60 15.39
C SER A 241 -8.31 -26.23 14.71
N TRP A 242 -8.87 -26.13 13.50
CA TRP A 242 -9.00 -24.84 12.79
C TRP A 242 -10.18 -23.95 13.23
N GLU A 243 -10.94 -24.35 14.24
CA GLU A 243 -11.96 -23.49 14.87
C GLU A 243 -11.42 -22.71 16.10
N GLN A 244 -10.16 -22.92 16.50
CA GLN A 244 -9.56 -22.30 17.68
C GLN A 244 -8.12 -21.82 17.46
N GLU A 245 -7.86 -21.00 16.44
CA GLU A 245 -6.64 -20.18 16.42
C GLU A 245 -7.00 -18.71 16.14
N ASP A 246 -7.07 -17.97 17.26
CA ASP A 246 -7.05 -16.52 17.46
C ASP A 246 -7.68 -15.60 16.40
N ASP A 247 -8.75 -14.95 16.85
CA ASP A 247 -9.57 -13.90 16.22
C ASP A 247 -8.82 -12.56 15.95
N TYR A 248 -7.52 -12.64 15.62
CA TYR A 248 -6.63 -11.48 15.51
C TYR A 248 -6.68 -10.85 14.11
N SER A 249 -7.60 -9.90 13.93
CA SER A 249 -7.64 -9.05 12.73
C SER A 249 -6.46 -8.07 12.68
N PHE A 250 -6.12 -7.57 11.48
CA PHE A 250 -5.10 -6.52 11.36
C PHE A 250 -5.56 -5.21 12.05
N GLY A 251 -6.88 -4.95 12.05
CA GLY A 251 -7.50 -3.94 12.89
C GLY A 251 -7.22 -4.11 14.40
N ALA A 252 -7.28 -5.33 14.93
CA ALA A 252 -6.94 -5.61 16.34
C ALA A 252 -5.45 -5.34 16.63
N ALA A 253 -4.55 -5.71 15.71
CA ALA A 253 -3.12 -5.40 15.85
C ALA A 253 -2.82 -3.89 15.82
N LEU A 254 -3.57 -3.11 15.04
CA LEU A 254 -3.48 -1.64 15.04
C LEU A 254 -4.06 -1.03 16.33
N GLN A 255 -5.15 -1.59 16.84
CA GLN A 255 -5.77 -1.15 18.09
C GLN A 255 -4.84 -1.40 19.28
N ASP A 256 -4.22 -2.58 19.36
CA ASP A 256 -3.23 -2.89 20.38
C ASP A 256 -2.02 -1.95 20.31
N LEU A 257 -1.59 -1.58 19.09
CA LEU A 257 -0.52 -0.60 18.90
C LEU A 257 -0.94 0.78 19.40
N ALA A 258 -2.19 1.20 19.15
CA ALA A 258 -2.73 2.46 19.62
C ALA A 258 -2.85 2.50 21.15
N ASP A 259 -3.28 1.41 21.78
CA ASP A 259 -3.39 1.28 23.23
C ASP A 259 -2.01 1.27 23.92
N LEU A 260 -1.01 0.65 23.28
CA LEU A 260 0.37 0.63 23.76
C LEU A 260 1.03 2.01 23.68
N ILE A 261 0.69 2.82 22.66
CA ILE A 261 1.14 4.23 22.53
C ILE A 261 0.36 5.14 23.49
N GLY A 262 -0.91 4.84 23.77
CA GLY A 262 -1.77 5.60 24.69
C GLY A 262 -1.38 5.49 26.16
N LEU A 263 -0.62 4.46 26.54
CA LEU A 263 -0.13 4.22 27.90
C LEU A 263 1.12 5.05 28.27
N GLU A 264 1.75 5.76 27.33
CA GLU A 264 2.93 6.61 27.57
C GLU A 264 2.62 8.12 27.74
N ARG A 265 1.39 8.49 28.16
CA ARG A 265 1.08 9.87 28.60
C ARG A 265 0.99 10.02 30.11
#